data_AF-A0A959C8K4-F1
#
_entry.id   AF-A0A959C8K4-F1
#
_cell.length_a   1.000
_cell.length_b   1.000
_cell.length_c   1.000
_cell.angle_alpha   90.00
_cell.angle_beta   90.00
_cell.angle_gamma   90.00
#
_symmetry.space_group_name_H-M   'P 1'
#
loop_
_entity.id
_entity.type
_entity.pdbx_description
1 polymer ?
#
loop_
_entity_poly.entity_id
_entity_poly.type
_entity_poly.pdbx_seq_one_letter_code
_entity_poly.pdbx_strand_id
1 'polypeptide(L)' 'ETALRVEKTVRDAGAVPATCAIIGGRLKAGLSAGEIETLGKAGQAIPKASRRDLPFLVSQGKHGATTVASTMIVAHMA' A
#
# COMPACT_ATOMS: atom_id res chain seq x y z
N GLU A 1 4.99 -12.76 0.25
CA GLU A 1 4.90 -13.67 -0.92
C GLU A 1 3.64 -13.42 -1.77
N THR A 2 2.43 -13.60 -1.23
CA THR A 2 1.18 -13.48 -2.01
C THR A 2 1.02 -12.17 -2.77
N ALA A 3 1.32 -11.03 -2.16
CA ALA A 3 1.24 -9.72 -2.83
C ALA A 3 2.09 -9.66 -4.12
N LEU A 4 3.34 -10.14 -4.05
CA LEU A 4 4.25 -10.18 -5.22
C LEU A 4 3.73 -11.12 -6.31
N ARG A 5 3.16 -12.27 -5.90
CA ARG A 5 2.56 -13.22 -6.84
C ARG A 5 1.35 -12.62 -7.56
N VAL A 6 0.51 -11.87 -6.86
CA VAL A 6 -0.64 -11.17 -7.46
C VAL A 6 -0.17 -10.09 -8.43
N GLU A 7 0.83 -9.28 -8.08
CA GLU A 7 1.39 -8.31 -9.03
C GLU A 7 1.94 -8.98 -10.29
N LYS A 8 2.62 -10.13 -10.13
CA LYS A 8 3.09 -10.93 -11.27
C LYS A 8 1.91 -11.40 -12.14
N THR A 9 0.85 -11.94 -11.56
CA THR A 9 -0.34 -12.37 -12.31
C THR A 9 -0.98 -11.22 -13.10
N VAL A 10 -1.06 -10.01 -12.53
CA VAL A 10 -1.58 -8.83 -13.24
C VAL A 10 -0.69 -8.45 -14.43
N ARG A 11 0.65 -8.50 -14.27
CA ARG A 11 1.60 -8.26 -15.36
C ARG A 11 1.52 -9.33 -16.45
N ASP A 12 1.42 -10.60 -16.07
CA ASP A 12 1.28 -11.74 -16.99
C ASP A 12 -0.02 -11.60 -17.83
N ALA A 13 -1.04 -10.92 -17.31
CA ALA A 13 -2.28 -10.59 -18.02
C ALA A 13 -2.20 -9.31 -18.88
N GLY A 14 -1.04 -8.66 -18.98
CA GLY A 14 -0.83 -7.46 -19.80
C GLY A 14 -1.22 -6.14 -19.15
N ALA A 15 -1.51 -6.13 -17.84
CA ALA A 15 -1.84 -4.92 -17.09
C ALA A 15 -0.68 -4.47 -16.17
N VAL A 16 -0.73 -3.21 -15.71
CA VAL A 16 0.25 -2.66 -14.76
C VAL A 16 -0.34 -2.68 -13.34
N PRO A 17 0.20 -3.47 -12.40
CA PRO A 17 -0.27 -3.46 -11.01
C PRO A 17 0.20 -2.19 -10.28
N ALA A 18 -0.67 -1.67 -9.40
CA ALA A 18 -0.38 -0.54 -8.54
C ALA A 18 -0.81 -0.84 -7.09
N THR A 19 -0.01 -1.64 -6.36
CA THR A 19 -0.25 -1.89 -4.93
C THR A 19 -0.24 -0.55 -4.18
N CYS A 20 -1.25 -0.30 -3.34
CA CYS A 20 -1.39 0.94 -2.60
C CYS A 20 -0.98 0.78 -1.14
N ALA A 21 -0.28 1.77 -0.58
CA ALA A 21 0.02 1.85 0.85
C ALA A 21 0.44 3.28 1.25
N ILE A 22 0.64 3.50 2.55
CA ILE A 22 1.38 4.66 3.07
C ILE A 22 2.81 4.23 3.36
N ILE A 23 3.80 4.86 2.73
CA ILE A 23 5.23 4.59 2.96
C ILE A 23 5.89 5.86 3.48
N GLY A 24 6.34 5.84 4.74
CA GLY A 24 7.02 6.99 5.34
C GLY A 24 6.18 8.28 5.28
N GLY A 25 4.87 8.17 5.49
CA GLY A 25 3.92 9.28 5.37
C GLY A 25 3.51 9.65 3.95
N ARG A 26 4.05 9.02 2.90
CA ARG A 26 3.58 9.25 1.53
C ARG A 26 2.52 8.24 1.11
N LEU A 27 1.41 8.73 0.58
CA LEU A 27 0.44 7.90 -0.15
C LEU A 27 1.10 7.45 -1.46
N LYS A 28 1.18 6.15 -1.69
CA LYS A 28 1.76 5.58 -2.91
C LYS A 28 0.75 4.66 -3.59
N ALA A 29 0.53 4.88 -4.89
CA ALA A 29 -0.07 3.92 -5.82
C ALA A 29 1.06 3.31 -6.66
N GLY A 30 1.37 2.05 -6.40
CA GLY A 30 2.59 1.39 -6.91
C GLY A 30 3.68 1.35 -5.85
N LEU A 31 4.06 0.13 -5.46
CA LEU A 31 5.15 -0.14 -4.53
C LEU A 31 6.27 -0.90 -5.24
N SER A 32 7.48 -0.73 -4.74
CA SER A 32 8.59 -1.63 -5.07
C SER A 32 8.43 -2.97 -4.35
N ALA A 33 9.10 -4.01 -4.86
CA ALA A 33 9.13 -5.31 -4.19
C ALA A 33 9.68 -5.21 -2.75
N GLY A 34 10.70 -4.38 -2.54
CA GLY A 34 11.27 -4.11 -1.22
C GLY A 34 10.25 -3.50 -0.25
N GLU A 35 9.46 -2.52 -0.70
CA GLU A 35 8.41 -1.92 0.14
C GLU A 35 7.30 -2.92 0.49
N ILE A 36 6.90 -3.78 -0.46
CA ILE A 36 5.94 -4.88 -0.21
C ILE A 36 6.50 -5.85 0.84
N GLU A 37 7.78 -6.21 0.75
CA GLU A 37 8.43 -7.05 1.74
C GLU A 37 8.52 -6.39 3.11
N THR A 38 8.88 -5.10 3.18
CA THR A 38 8.93 -4.34 4.43
C THR A 38 7.57 -4.38 5.15
N LEU A 39 6.47 -4.12 4.42
CA LEU A 39 5.12 -4.20 4.98
C LEU A 39 4.77 -5.62 5.44
N GLY A 40 5.09 -6.63 4.62
CA GLY A 40 4.82 -8.03 4.94
C GLY A 40 5.58 -8.55 6.16
N LYS A 41 6.86 -8.18 6.29
CA LYS A 41 7.72 -8.56 7.42
C LYS A 41 7.31 -7.86 8.72
N ALA A 42 6.92 -6.58 8.64
CA ALA A 42 6.48 -5.81 9.80
C ALA A 42 5.09 -6.23 10.31
N GLY A 43 4.22 -6.75 9.44
CA GLY A 43 2.96 -7.38 9.84
C GLY A 43 2.07 -6.45 10.68
N GLN A 44 1.68 -6.89 11.88
CA GLN A 44 0.81 -6.14 12.80
C GLN A 44 1.44 -4.86 13.36
N ALA A 45 2.77 -4.68 13.26
CA ALA A 45 3.42 -3.43 13.64
C ALA A 45 3.04 -2.27 12.70
N ILE A 46 2.56 -2.57 11.49
CA ILE A 46 2.04 -1.57 10.56
C ILE A 46 0.56 -1.33 10.85
N PRO A 47 0.15 -0.08 11.15
CA PRO A 47 -1.26 0.24 11.35
C PRO A 47 -2.10 -0.11 10.12
N LYS A 48 -3.23 -0.79 10.36
CA LYS A 48 -4.26 -1.01 9.35
C LYS A 48 -5.03 0.30 9.15
N ALA A 49 -4.80 0.97 8.03
CA ALA A 49 -5.24 2.33 7.78
C ALA A 49 -6.55 2.38 6.98
N SER A 50 -7.62 2.86 7.60
CA SER A 50 -8.87 3.27 6.97
C SER A 50 -8.89 4.80 6.77
N ARG A 51 -9.99 5.33 6.22
CA ARG A 51 -10.12 6.73 5.80
C ARG A 51 -9.70 7.74 6.88
N ARG A 52 -10.12 7.52 8.12
CA ARG A 52 -9.84 8.43 9.26
C ARG A 52 -8.36 8.41 9.69
N ASP A 53 -7.64 7.35 9.36
CA ASP A 53 -6.27 7.13 9.80
C ASP A 53 -5.26 7.80 8.84
N LEU A 54 -5.66 8.04 7.59
CA LEU A 54 -4.78 8.62 6.56
C LEU A 54 -4.12 9.93 7.00
N PRO A 55 -4.85 10.97 7.48
CA PRO A 55 -4.22 12.25 7.80
C PRO A 55 -3.19 12.13 8.93
N PHE A 56 -3.46 11.28 9.92
CA PHE A 56 -2.57 11.06 11.05
C PHE A 56 -1.29 10.34 10.63
N LEU A 57 -1.39 9.26 9.84
CA LEU A 57 -0.22 8.50 9.41
C LEU A 57 0.65 9.28 8.42
N VAL A 58 0.03 10.05 7.52
CA VAL A 58 0.71 10.94 6.58
C VAL A 58 1.48 12.04 7.33
N SER A 59 0.81 12.76 8.23
CA SER A 59 1.43 13.86 9.00
C SER A 59 2.57 13.39 9.92
N GLN A 60 2.52 12.15 10.40
CA GLN A 60 3.57 11.59 11.26
C GLN A 60 4.70 10.88 10.51
N GLY A 61 4.69 10.87 9.17
CA GLY A 61 5.73 10.17 8.41
C GLY A 61 5.70 8.64 8.60
N LYS A 62 4.56 8.06 8.97
CA LYS A 62 4.44 6.64 9.31
C LYS A 62 4.08 5.77 8.12
N HIS A 63 4.40 4.48 8.22
CA HIS A 63 3.86 3.46 7.32
C HIS A 63 2.40 3.14 7.67
N GLY A 64 1.65 2.66 6.69
CA GLY A 64 0.25 2.24 6.87
C GLY A 64 -0.18 1.26 5.79
N ALA A 65 -0.78 0.14 6.22
CA ALA A 65 -1.36 -0.85 5.34
C ALA A 65 -2.82 -0.45 5.05
N THR A 66 -3.10 0.00 3.84
CA THR A 66 -4.42 0.54 3.50
C THR A 66 -5.49 -0.54 3.47
N THR A 67 -6.62 -0.26 4.10
CA THR A 67 -7.87 -1.00 3.88
C THR A 67 -8.45 -0.67 2.50
N VAL A 68 -9.50 -1.39 2.09
CA VAL A 68 -10.23 -1.12 0.84
C VAL A 68 -10.61 0.36 0.71
N ALA A 69 -11.18 0.98 1.76
CA ALA A 69 -11.60 2.38 1.72
C ALA A 69 -10.45 3.33 1.41
N SER A 70 -9.31 3.16 2.08
CA SER A 70 -8.12 3.98 1.85
C SER A 70 -7.48 3.72 0.50
N THR A 71 -7.45 2.45 0.05
CA THR A 71 -6.95 2.07 -1.27
C THR A 71 -7.76 2.74 -2.38
N MET A 72 -9.09 2.77 -2.27
CA MET A 72 -9.95 3.45 -3.25
C MET A 72 -9.67 4.96 -3.33
N ILE A 73 -9.43 5.60 -2.18
CA ILE A 73 -9.06 7.02 -2.13
C ILE A 73 -7.73 7.25 -2.84
N VAL A 74 -6.69 6.49 -2.50
CA VAL A 74 -5.36 6.63 -3.11
C VAL A 74 -5.40 6.35 -4.61
N ALA A 75 -6.13 5.31 -5.04
CA ALA A 75 -6.27 4.96 -6.45
C ALA A 75 -7.01 6.03 -7.26
N HIS A 76 -8.01 6.71 -6.67
CA HIS A 76 -8.73 7.78 -7.35
C HIS A 76 -7.90 9.07 -7.51
N MET A 77 -6.91 9.29 -6.64
CA MET A 77 -6.03 10.46 -6.67
C MET A 77 -4.85 10.32 -7.65
N ALA A 78 -4.62 9.13 -8.21
CA ALA A 78 -3.44 8.77 -8.99
C ALA A 78 -3.68 8.83 -10.50
#